data_AF-A0A3B0JLU3-F1
#
_entry.id   AF-A0A3B0JLU3-F1
#
_cell.length_a   1.000
_cell.length_b   1.000
_cell.length_c   1.000
_cell.angle_alpha   90.00
_cell.angle_beta   90.00
_cell.angle_gamma   90.00
#
_symmetry.space_group_name_H-M   'P 1'
#
loop_
_entity.id
_entity.type
_entity.pdbx_description
1 polymer ?
#
loop_
_entity_poly.entity_id
_entity_poly.type
_entity_poly.pdbx_seq_one_letter_code
_entity_poly.pdbx_strand_id
1 'polypeptide(L)'
;MLASLPAKDEGTVGEKSVDIDTLINRYEQSVFKSTKIINNSLSFYRKAKFFPDATLATQLFNGMPFNELPVCNIRVSPNNTIISVTDYKGML
;
A
#
# COMPACT_ATOMS: atom_id res chain seq x y z
N MET A 1 12.76 33.21 15.85
CA MET A 1 11.45 33.35 15.18
C MET A 1 11.07 32.00 14.63
N LEU A 2 10.14 31.28 15.26
CA LEU A 2 9.66 29.98 14.77
C LEU A 2 8.59 30.25 13.71
N ALA A 3 8.81 29.79 12.48
CA ALA A 3 7.81 29.85 11.42
C ALA A 3 6.54 29.13 11.89
N SER A 4 5.43 29.85 11.88
CA SER A 4 4.11 29.31 12.19
C SER A 4 3.80 28.17 11.21
N LEU A 5 3.71 26.95 11.74
CA LEU A 5 3.11 25.85 11.02
C LEU A 5 1.74 26.30 10.50
N PRO A 6 1.40 26.04 9.22
CA PRO A 6 0.10 26.39 8.69
C PRO A 6 -1.00 25.76 9.56
N ALA A 7 -2.12 26.47 9.74
CA ALA A 7 -3.25 25.97 10.52
C ALA A 7 -3.68 24.60 9.95
N LYS A 8 -4.02 23.67 10.84
CA LYS A 8 -4.53 22.35 10.46
C LYS A 8 -5.81 22.56 9.64
N ASP A 9 -5.74 22.25 8.36
CA ASP A 9 -6.81 22.47 7.37
C ASP A 9 -8.11 21.77 7.83
N GLU A 10 -9.22 22.50 7.84
CA GLU A 10 -10.57 21.98 8.10
C GLU A 10 -10.95 20.86 7.10
N GLY A 11 -10.25 20.76 5.96
CA GLY A 11 -10.35 19.63 5.02
C GLY A 11 -9.90 18.27 5.56
N THR A 12 -9.26 18.20 6.74
CA THR A 12 -8.84 16.93 7.36
C THR A 12 -9.94 16.29 8.24
N VAL A 13 -11.06 16.98 8.46
CA VAL A 13 -12.17 16.51 9.31
C VAL A 13 -12.94 15.42 8.56
N GLY A 14 -12.52 14.17 8.73
CA GLY A 14 -13.14 12.99 8.11
C GLY A 14 -12.17 12.07 7.37
N GLU A 15 -10.89 12.44 7.29
CA GLU A 15 -9.88 11.60 6.65
C GLU A 15 -9.63 10.35 7.51
N LYS A 16 -9.91 9.17 6.95
CA LYS A 16 -9.57 7.90 7.59
C LYS A 16 -8.08 7.66 7.40
N SER A 17 -7.26 8.14 8.33
CA SER A 17 -5.84 7.78 8.36
C SER A 17 -5.71 6.29 8.63
N VAL A 18 -5.19 5.54 7.68
CA VAL A 18 -4.90 4.12 7.84
C VAL A 18 -3.40 3.99 8.10
N ASP A 19 -3.04 3.58 9.31
CA ASP A 19 -1.65 3.24 9.64
C ASP A 19 -1.30 1.88 9.02
N ILE A 20 -0.59 1.95 7.90
CA ILE A 20 -0.22 0.80 7.08
C ILE A 20 0.74 -0.11 7.84
N ASP A 21 1.65 0.44 8.64
CA ASP A 21 2.64 -0.32 9.41
C ASP A 21 1.95 -1.21 10.46
N THR A 22 0.91 -0.68 11.12
CA THR A 22 0.10 -1.44 12.08
C THR A 22 -0.76 -2.53 11.41
N LEU A 23 -1.19 -2.34 10.17
CA LEU A 23 -1.91 -3.37 9.41
C LEU A 23 -1.01 -4.51 8.94
N ILE A 24 0.19 -4.19 8.47
CA ILE A 24 1.21 -5.17 8.06
C ILE A 24 1.54 -6.09 9.23
N ASN A 25 1.84 -5.52 10.40
CA ASN A 25 2.16 -6.28 11.59
C ASN A 25 1.03 -7.24 12.02
N ARG A 26 -0.24 -6.83 11.85
CA ARG A 26 -1.40 -7.69 12.13
C ARG A 26 -1.53 -8.85 11.15
N TYR A 27 -1.21 -8.64 9.87
CA TYR A 27 -1.22 -9.71 8.87
C TYR A 27 -0.09 -10.72 9.11
N GLU A 28 1.12 -10.25 9.44
CA GLU A 28 2.25 -11.15 9.74
C GLU A 28 1.97 -12.04 10.98
N GLN A 29 1.30 -11.49 12.00
CA GLN A 29 0.93 -12.23 13.21
C GLN A 29 -0.17 -13.28 12.98
N SER A 30 -1.15 -13.01 12.11
CA SER A 30 -2.24 -13.97 11.83
C SER A 30 -1.73 -15.20 11.05
N VAL A 31 -0.76 -15.02 10.15
CA VAL A 31 -0.11 -16.09 9.39
C VAL A 31 0.82 -16.94 10.28
N PHE A 32 1.50 -16.31 11.26
CA PHE A 32 2.42 -17.00 12.17
C PHE A 32 1.73 -17.94 13.17
N LYS A 33 0.46 -17.72 13.49
CA LYS A 33 -0.30 -18.56 14.43
C LYS A 33 -0.55 -19.99 13.89
N SER A 34 -0.43 -20.19 12.58
CA SER A 34 -0.72 -21.47 11.93
C SER A 34 0.51 -22.35 11.68
N THR A 35 1.74 -21.85 11.84
CA THR A 35 2.99 -22.55 11.43
C THR A 35 3.96 -22.90 12.57
N LYS A 36 3.55 -22.72 13.82
CA LYS A 36 4.38 -22.94 15.03
C LYS A 36 4.62 -24.41 15.39
N ILE A 37 4.97 -25.29 14.44
CA ILE A 37 5.41 -26.67 14.78
C ILE A 37 6.78 -27.04 14.21
N ILE A 38 7.29 -26.43 13.15
CA ILE A 38 8.56 -26.88 12.57
C ILE A 38 9.55 -25.73 12.29
N ASN A 39 10.68 -25.81 12.99
CA ASN A 39 12.00 -25.28 12.63
C ASN A 39 12.38 -23.90 13.18
N ASN A 40 13.04 -23.98 14.33
CA ASN A 40 13.76 -22.94 15.07
C ASN A 40 15.04 -22.42 14.33
N SER A 41 14.98 -22.22 13.01
CA SER A 41 16.12 -21.71 12.22
C SER A 41 15.69 -21.14 10.87
N LEU A 42 14.83 -20.11 10.86
CA LEU A 42 14.79 -19.14 9.74
C LEU A 42 14.05 -17.85 10.12
N SER A 43 14.50 -17.19 11.19
CA SER A 43 14.01 -15.86 11.59
C SER A 43 14.73 -14.71 10.87
N PHE A 44 15.33 -14.98 9.71
CA PHE A 44 15.89 -13.93 8.84
C PHE A 44 14.83 -13.53 7.81
N TYR A 45 14.16 -12.41 8.08
CA TYR A 45 13.46 -11.60 7.10
C TYR A 45 12.67 -12.37 6.03
N ARG A 46 11.51 -12.96 6.38
CA ARG A 46 10.39 -12.94 5.42
C ARG A 46 9.85 -11.51 5.36
N LYS A 47 10.71 -10.57 4.96
CA LYS A 47 10.33 -9.20 4.61
C LYS A 47 9.25 -9.38 3.55
N ALA A 48 8.01 -9.01 3.86
CA ALA A 48 6.98 -8.94 2.85
C ALA A 48 7.60 -8.23 1.64
N LYS A 49 7.52 -8.83 0.45
CA LYS A 49 8.10 -8.24 -0.76
C LYS A 49 7.26 -7.01 -1.11
N PHE A 50 7.64 -5.86 -0.54
CA PHE A 50 6.91 -4.60 -0.66
C PHE A 50 7.02 -4.00 -2.05
N PHE A 51 8.14 -4.24 -2.71
CA PHE A 51 8.44 -3.66 -4.01
C PHE A 51 8.10 -4.64 -5.13
N PRO A 52 7.64 -4.14 -6.28
CA PRO A 52 7.46 -4.96 -7.46
C PRO A 52 8.75 -5.65 -7.89
N ASP A 53 8.68 -6.96 -8.11
CA ASP A 53 9.75 -7.78 -8.68
C ASP A 53 9.42 -8.14 -10.15
N ALA A 54 10.42 -8.57 -10.92
CA ALA A 54 10.23 -8.98 -12.32
C ALA A 54 9.22 -10.12 -12.51
N THR A 55 9.03 -10.98 -11.49
CA THR A 55 8.07 -12.09 -11.52
C THR A 55 6.64 -11.66 -11.17
N LEU A 56 6.43 -10.44 -10.67
CA LEU A 56 5.12 -9.97 -10.23
C LEU A 56 4.15 -9.75 -11.39
N ALA A 57 4.66 -9.38 -12.57
CA ALA A 57 3.87 -9.00 -13.74
C ALA A 57 2.82 -10.06 -14.14
N THR A 58 3.16 -11.35 -14.01
CA THR A 58 2.28 -12.47 -14.36
C THR A 58 1.48 -13.02 -13.18
N GLN A 59 1.72 -12.54 -11.96
CA GLN A 59 0.97 -12.96 -10.78
C GLN A 59 -0.47 -12.43 -10.87
N LEU A 60 -1.43 -13.31 -10.58
CA LEU A 60 -2.85 -12.97 -10.60
C LEU A 60 -3.29 -12.31 -9.28
N PHE A 61 -4.02 -11.21 -9.43
CA PHE A 61 -4.69 -10.43 -8.39
C PHE A 61 -6.18 -10.40 -8.73
N ASN A 62 -7.01 -11.08 -7.93
CA ASN A 62 -8.44 -11.24 -8.21
C ASN A 62 -8.75 -11.80 -9.61
N GLY A 63 -7.86 -12.67 -10.13
CA GLY A 63 -7.98 -13.25 -11.47
C GLY A 63 -7.41 -12.39 -12.61
N MET A 64 -6.91 -11.19 -12.33
CA MET A 64 -6.26 -10.31 -13.31
C MET A 64 -4.74 -10.27 -13.07
N PRO A 65 -3.89 -10.40 -14.10
CA PRO A 65 -2.45 -10.30 -13.92
C PRO A 65 -2.04 -8.88 -13.53
N PHE A 66 -0.96 -8.75 -12.75
CA PHE A 66 -0.51 -7.46 -12.21
C PHE A 66 -0.31 -6.37 -13.27
N ASN A 67 0.18 -6.74 -14.45
CA ASN A 67 0.41 -5.82 -15.56
C ASN A 67 -0.88 -5.33 -16.26
N GLU A 68 -2.03 -5.95 -15.98
CA GLU A 68 -3.34 -5.57 -16.54
C GLU A 68 -4.21 -4.83 -15.51
N LEU A 69 -3.72 -4.66 -14.28
CA LEU A 69 -4.46 -3.94 -13.24
C LEU A 69 -4.73 -2.49 -13.65
N PRO A 70 -5.94 -1.97 -13.38
CA PRO A 70 -6.24 -0.57 -13.57
C PRO A 70 -5.37 0.28 -12.64
N VAL A 71 -4.93 1.44 -13.14
CA VAL A 71 -4.04 2.36 -12.43
C VAL A 71 -4.85 3.56 -11.93
N CYS A 72 -4.77 3.84 -10.64
CA CYS A 72 -5.35 5.04 -10.04
C CYS A 72 -4.25 6.09 -9.84
N ASN A 73 -4.25 7.12 -10.67
CA ASN A 73 -3.33 8.24 -10.59
C ASN A 73 -3.89 9.28 -9.62
N ILE A 74 -3.19 9.52 -8.50
CA ILE A 74 -3.55 10.55 -7.52
C ILE A 74 -2.49 11.63 -7.57
N ARG A 75 -2.86 12.79 -8.12
CA ARG A 75 -1.99 13.97 -8.17
C ARG A 75 -2.42 14.96 -7.11
N VAL A 76 -1.62 15.04 -6.05
CA VAL A 76 -1.83 16.00 -4.96
C VAL A 76 -1.02 17.26 -5.21
N SER A 77 -1.67 18.41 -5.11
CA SER A 77 -1.07 19.73 -5.10
C SER A 77 -1.64 20.53 -3.93
N PRO A 78 -0.98 21.60 -3.46
CA PRO A 78 -1.43 22.32 -2.26
C PRO A 78 -2.89 22.77 -2.28
N ASN A 79 -3.44 23.07 -3.46
CA ASN A 79 -4.80 23.60 -3.62
C ASN A 79 -5.73 22.66 -4.39
N ASN A 80 -5.26 21.47 -4.80
CA ASN A 80 -6.07 20.57 -5.62
C ASN A 80 -5.57 19.12 -5.53
N THR A 81 -6.51 18.19 -5.47
CA THR A 81 -6.25 16.75 -5.60
C THR A 81 -7.02 16.23 -6.80
N ILE A 82 -6.30 15.72 -7.80
CA ILE A 82 -6.88 15.15 -9.01
C ILE A 82 -6.71 13.63 -8.93
N ILE A 83 -7.82 12.90 -9.02
CA ILE A 83 -7.84 11.44 -9.05
C ILE A 83 -8.29 11.01 -10.44
N SER A 84 -7.55 10.12 -11.08
CA SER A 84 -7.87 9.60 -12.40
C SER A 84 -7.60 8.10 -12.45
N VAL A 85 -8.65 7.32 -12.69
CA VAL A 85 -8.55 5.87 -12.89
C VAL A 85 -8.43 5.60 -14.37
N THR A 86 -7.41 4.83 -14.77
CA THR A 86 -7.16 4.44 -16.16
C THR A 86 -6.97 2.94 -16.25
N ASP A 87 -7.30 2.36 -17.39
CA ASP A 87 -6.91 0.99 -17.74
C ASP A 87 -5.39 0.85 -17.80
N TYR A 88 -4.89 -0.38 -17.80
CA TYR A 88 -3.46 -0.70 -17.95
C TYR A 88 -2.80 -0.14 -19.22
N LYS A 89 -3.59 0.23 -20.23
CA LYS A 89 -3.14 0.91 -21.46
C LYS A 89 -3.02 2.44 -21.31
N GLY A 90 -3.38 3.00 -20.17
CA GLY A 90 -3.41 4.44 -19.93
C GLY A 90 -4.62 5.16 -20.56
N MET A 91 -5.68 4.42 -20.90
CA MET A 91 -6.93 5.00 -21.39
C MET A 91 -7.95 5.11 -20.25
N LEU A 92 -8.77 6.16 -20.29
CA LEU A 92 -9.91 6.38 -19.38
C LEU A 92 -11.12 5.55 -19.81
#